data_AF-A0A7C6GM22-F1
#
_entry.id   AF-A0A7C6GM22-F1
#
_cell.length_a   1.000
_cell.length_b   1.000
_cell.length_c   1.000
_cell.angle_alpha   90.00
_cell.angle_beta   90.00
_cell.angle_gamma   90.00
#
_symmetry.space_group_name_H-M   'P 1'
#
loop_
_entity.id
_entity.type
_entity.pdbx_description
1 polymer ?
#
loop_
_entity_poly.entity_id
_entity_poly.type
_entity_poly.pdbx_seq_one_letter_code
_entity_poly.pdbx_strand_id
1 'polypeptide(L)'
;MKQQSVYFHRWVRKNPLFLWWLIFLPLMLLILVSSWEHLTVPGDTEPAPPGLFGRLFQSFALVVLARVVLVAVGVVIIMICLFFPLFRVGKEGVQWSREQEEEIARVTGEITGAEVEALVRQEALRWSLIHRWLRFDGRKEAASVAGLRELIATIGEAFPDEHLSVLWQQGDEFYFLRHPLMPKLVPPHRAEAEALGVKLSFGPEAALYFYLHTTEPVGFSTIDEEFILILCELFGRLVQAAGVTPAELTAYFELVDNPTVGSGIK
;
A
#
# COMPACT_ATOMS: atom_id res chain seq x y z
N MET A 1 -12.48 -12.94 30.15
CA MET A 1 -11.12 -13.10 30.72
C MET A 1 -10.07 -13.59 29.72
N LYS A 2 -10.36 -14.51 28.77
CA LYS A 2 -9.36 -15.00 27.78
C LYS A 2 -8.90 -13.98 26.72
N GLN A 3 -9.70 -12.98 26.36
CA GLN A 3 -9.28 -11.95 25.39
C GLN A 3 -8.26 -10.97 25.98
N GLN A 4 -8.41 -10.56 27.25
CA GLN A 4 -7.49 -9.63 27.90
C GLN A 4 -6.08 -10.21 28.05
N SER A 5 -5.93 -11.51 28.32
CA SER A 5 -4.62 -12.17 28.37
C SER A 5 -3.92 -12.18 27.02
N VAL A 6 -4.65 -12.35 25.91
CA VAL A 6 -4.09 -12.33 24.55
C VAL A 6 -3.60 -10.92 24.17
N TYR A 7 -4.38 -9.88 24.49
CA TYR A 7 -3.94 -8.49 24.28
C TYR A 7 -2.73 -8.14 25.14
N PHE A 8 -2.69 -8.59 26.40
CA PHE A 8 -1.54 -8.40 27.27
C PHE A 8 -0.30 -9.09 26.70
N HIS A 9 -0.37 -10.37 26.32
CA HIS A 9 0.76 -11.07 25.71
C HIS A 9 1.27 -10.40 24.42
N ARG A 10 0.37 -9.89 23.57
CA ARG A 10 0.74 -9.16 22.36
C ARG A 10 1.39 -7.80 22.66
N TRP A 11 0.92 -7.10 23.70
CA TRP A 11 1.51 -5.84 24.16
C TRP A 11 2.88 -6.04 24.80
N VAL A 12 3.03 -7.06 25.65
CA VAL A 12 4.31 -7.44 26.29
C VAL A 12 5.36 -7.80 25.25
N ARG A 13 4.98 -8.50 24.17
CA ARG A 13 5.87 -8.79 23.03
C ARG A 13 6.34 -7.53 22.30
N LYS A 14 5.52 -6.48 22.21
CA LYS A 14 5.87 -5.24 21.51
C LYS A 14 6.72 -4.27 22.35
N ASN A 15 6.65 -4.34 23.68
CA ASN A 15 7.29 -3.37 24.57
C ASN A 15 8.13 -4.04 25.67
N PRO A 16 9.14 -4.87 25.32
CA PRO A 16 9.92 -5.62 26.30
C PRO A 16 10.69 -4.72 27.29
N LEU A 17 11.15 -3.56 26.82
CA LEU A 17 11.82 -2.55 27.64
C LEU A 17 10.91 -1.96 28.73
N PHE A 18 9.62 -1.78 28.44
CA PHE A 18 8.68 -1.18 29.39
C PHE A 18 8.34 -2.15 30.52
N LEU A 19 8.13 -3.43 30.18
CA LEU A 19 7.96 -4.50 31.18
C LEU A 19 9.21 -4.63 32.07
N TRP A 20 10.39 -4.48 31.47
CA TRP A 20 11.66 -4.51 32.18
C TRP A 20 11.75 -3.38 33.20
N TRP A 21 11.50 -2.13 32.81
CA TRP A 21 11.49 -0.99 33.75
C TRP A 21 10.47 -1.17 34.87
N LEU A 22 9.31 -1.79 34.57
CA LEU A 22 8.25 -2.03 35.54
C LEU A 22 8.63 -3.09 36.60
N ILE A 23 9.53 -4.03 36.28
CA ILE A 23 10.07 -5.00 37.24
C ILE A 23 11.33 -4.45 37.92
N PHE A 24 12.18 -3.76 37.15
CA PHE A 24 13.48 -3.27 37.59
C PHE A 24 13.38 -2.13 38.60
N LEU A 25 12.55 -1.13 38.35
CA LEU A 25 12.35 0.00 39.26
C LEU A 25 11.91 -0.42 40.66
N PRO A 26 10.87 -1.26 40.83
CA PRO A 26 10.47 -1.69 42.17
C PRO A 26 11.51 -2.60 42.82
N LEU A 27 12.23 -3.42 42.05
CA LEU A 27 13.32 -4.25 42.59
C LEU A 27 14.47 -3.37 43.10
N MET A 28 14.89 -2.37 42.32
CA MET A 28 15.91 -1.39 42.71
C MET A 28 15.47 -0.59 43.92
N LEU A 29 14.21 -0.15 43.95
CA LEU A 29 13.66 0.61 45.07
C LEU A 29 13.59 -0.25 46.34
N LEU A 30 13.23 -1.52 46.23
CA LEU A 30 13.22 -2.48 47.33
C LEU A 30 14.63 -2.77 47.86
N ILE A 31 15.61 -2.92 46.96
CA ILE A 31 17.01 -3.07 47.34
C ILE A 31 17.51 -1.81 48.04
N LEU A 32 17.23 -0.62 47.48
CA LEU A 32 17.63 0.66 48.05
C LEU A 32 17.02 0.88 49.44
N VAL A 33 15.74 0.56 49.62
CA VAL A 33 15.05 0.67 50.91
C VAL A 33 15.55 -0.35 51.91
N SER A 34 15.75 -1.62 51.53
CA SER A 34 16.24 -2.65 52.47
C SER A 34 17.71 -2.44 52.87
N SER A 35 18.51 -1.88 51.96
CA SER A 35 19.92 -1.57 52.21
C SER A 35 20.14 -0.18 52.80
N TRP A 36 19.08 0.63 52.96
CA TRP A 36 19.15 2.00 53.46
C TRP A 36 19.83 2.07 54.83
N GLU A 37 19.44 1.19 55.75
CA GLU A 37 20.04 1.11 57.09
C GLU A 37 21.50 0.64 57.08
N HIS A 38 21.92 -0.11 56.05
CA HIS A 38 23.30 -0.58 55.88
C HIS A 38 24.18 0.42 55.11
N LEU A 39 23.57 1.42 54.48
CA LEU A 39 24.22 2.54 53.80
C LEU A 39 24.40 3.75 54.75
N THR A 40 23.54 3.88 55.76
CA THR A 40 23.68 4.85 56.85
C THR A 40 24.35 4.20 58.07
N VAL A 41 25.66 4.37 58.23
CA VAL A 41 26.35 3.93 59.45
C VAL A 41 26.02 4.92 60.59
N PRO A 42 25.60 4.47 61.78
CA PRO A 42 25.47 5.37 62.94
C PRO A 42 26.84 5.97 63.25
N GLY A 43 26.88 7.29 63.42
CA GLY A 43 28.12 8.08 63.53
C GLY A 43 28.95 7.86 64.80
N ASP A 44 28.86 6.69 65.43
CA ASP A 44 29.57 6.41 66.68
C ASP A 44 30.70 5.39 66.48
N THR A 45 31.89 5.97 66.57
CA THR A 45 33.25 5.46 66.71
C THR A 45 33.42 4.08 67.36
N GLU A 46 33.90 3.09 66.60
CA GLU A 46 34.83 2.09 67.14
C GLU A 46 36.28 2.51 66.85
N PRO A 47 37.24 2.30 67.77
CA PRO A 47 38.62 2.74 67.59
C PRO A 47 39.28 1.99 66.43
N ALA A 48 39.74 2.75 65.43
CA ALA A 48 40.40 2.20 64.24
C ALA A 48 41.65 1.35 64.63
N PRO A 49 41.84 0.17 64.00
CA PRO A 49 42.98 -0.69 64.24
C PRO A 49 44.30 0.03 63.87
N PRO A 50 45.40 -0.22 64.59
CA PRO A 50 46.67 0.46 64.34
C PRO A 50 47.29 -0.06 63.03
N GLY A 51 47.42 0.84 62.05
CA GLY A 51 48.10 0.59 60.78
C GLY A 51 47.61 1.50 59.66
N LEU A 52 48.53 2.01 58.83
CA LEU A 52 48.22 2.89 57.68
C LEU A 52 47.21 2.24 56.73
N PHE A 53 47.39 0.95 56.44
CA PHE A 53 46.47 0.18 55.60
C PHE A 53 45.11 -0.05 56.25
N GLY A 54 45.06 -0.31 57.56
CA GLY A 54 43.80 -0.46 58.31
C GLY A 54 42.96 0.82 58.27
N ARG A 55 43.59 1.98 58.48
CA ARG A 55 42.92 3.30 58.39
C ARG A 55 42.51 3.67 56.97
N LEU A 56 43.29 3.30 55.95
CA LEU A 56 42.94 3.53 54.54
C LEU A 56 41.73 2.69 54.12
N PHE A 57 41.72 1.39 54.42
CA PHE A 57 40.64 0.47 54.02
C PHE A 57 39.36 0.61 54.84
N GLN A 58 39.43 1.06 56.10
CA GLN A 58 38.24 1.38 56.92
C GLN A 58 37.81 2.84 56.84
N SER A 59 38.39 3.64 55.94
CA SER A 59 37.93 5.02 55.77
C SER A 59 36.47 5.04 55.29
N PHE A 60 35.65 5.87 55.94
CA PHE A 60 34.20 5.97 55.78
C PHE A 60 33.76 5.97 54.30
N ALA A 61 34.45 6.75 53.46
CA ALA A 61 34.14 6.85 52.03
C ALA A 61 34.44 5.56 51.25
N LEU A 62 35.48 4.81 51.62
CA LEU A 62 35.92 3.60 50.90
C LEU A 62 35.00 2.41 51.18
N VAL A 63 34.50 2.28 52.42
CA VAL A 63 33.55 1.21 52.77
C VAL A 63 32.19 1.45 52.10
N VAL A 64 31.71 2.70 52.11
CA VAL A 64 30.48 3.08 51.40
C VAL A 64 30.63 2.86 49.89
N LEU A 65 31.75 3.31 49.31
CA LEU A 65 32.05 3.11 47.88
C LEU A 65 32.10 1.62 47.52
N ALA A 66 32.77 0.79 48.33
CA ALA A 66 32.86 -0.66 48.09
C ALA A 66 31.49 -1.34 48.12
N ARG A 67 30.59 -0.95 49.05
CA ARG A 67 29.23 -1.49 49.13
C ARG A 67 28.37 -1.07 47.94
N VAL A 68 28.45 0.20 47.53
CA VAL A 68 27.75 0.72 46.34
C VAL A 68 28.22 0.00 45.08
N VAL A 69 29.54 -0.20 44.94
CA VAL A 69 30.13 -0.95 43.81
C VAL A 69 29.65 -2.40 43.81
N LEU A 70 29.56 -3.06 44.97
CA LEU A 70 29.12 -4.45 45.05
C LEU A 70 27.63 -4.61 44.69
N VAL A 71 26.78 -3.68 45.12
CA VAL A 71 25.37 -3.63 44.69
C VAL A 71 25.27 -3.36 43.19
N ALA A 72 26.04 -2.41 42.65
CA ALA A 72 26.06 -2.12 41.22
C ALA A 72 26.50 -3.34 40.38
N VAL A 73 27.53 -4.06 40.82
CA VAL A 73 27.98 -5.31 40.17
C VAL A 73 26.89 -6.38 40.23
N GLY A 74 26.22 -6.56 41.37
CA GLY A 74 25.11 -7.50 41.51
C GLY A 74 23.96 -7.17 40.55
N VAL A 75 23.60 -5.90 40.43
CA VAL A 75 22.58 -5.41 39.48
C VAL A 75 23.00 -5.69 38.03
N VAL A 76 24.26 -5.43 37.67
CA VAL A 76 24.79 -5.70 36.33
C VAL A 76 24.77 -7.19 36.02
N ILE A 77 25.12 -8.06 36.96
CA ILE A 77 25.07 -9.52 36.78
C ILE A 77 23.62 -10.00 36.58
N ILE A 78 22.68 -9.50 37.39
CA ILE A 78 21.25 -9.80 37.22
C ILE A 78 20.78 -9.33 35.83
N MET A 79 21.21 -8.14 35.40
CA MET A 79 20.95 -7.61 34.06
C MET A 79 21.48 -8.57 32.99
N ILE A 80 22.76 -8.98 33.06
CA ILE A 80 23.35 -9.91 32.10
C ILE A 80 22.60 -11.25 32.07
N CYS A 81 22.27 -11.83 33.23
CA CYS A 81 21.53 -13.09 33.33
C CYS A 81 20.09 -13.03 32.81
N LEU A 82 19.42 -11.88 32.92
CA LEU A 82 18.08 -11.65 32.36
C LEU A 82 18.08 -11.31 30.87
N PHE A 83 19.13 -10.65 30.39
CA PHE A 83 19.26 -10.26 28.97
C PHE A 83 19.75 -11.42 28.09
N PHE A 84 20.60 -12.32 28.59
CA PHE A 84 21.17 -13.43 27.80
C PHE A 84 20.15 -14.42 27.19
N PRO A 85 19.02 -14.75 27.86
CA PRO A 85 17.99 -15.61 27.27
C PRO A 85 17.13 -14.89 26.21
N LEU A 86 17.01 -13.56 26.31
CA LEU A 86 16.11 -12.74 25.47
C LEU A 86 16.81 -12.13 24.26
N PHE A 87 18.13 -11.94 24.31
CA PHE A 87 18.92 -11.43 23.21
C PHE A 87 20.08 -12.40 22.90
N ARG A 88 19.99 -13.13 21.78
CA ARG A 88 21.17 -13.80 21.21
C ARG A 88 22.09 -12.73 20.64
N VAL A 89 23.06 -12.31 21.44
CA VAL A 89 24.12 -11.39 20.98
C VAL A 89 25.19 -12.23 20.29
N GLY A 90 25.17 -12.22 18.96
CA GLY A 90 26.24 -12.75 18.12
C GLY A 90 27.37 -11.72 17.95
N LYS A 91 28.46 -12.12 17.28
CA LYS A 91 29.65 -11.25 17.07
C LYS A 91 29.38 -9.98 16.24
N GLU A 92 28.17 -9.82 15.68
CA GLU A 92 27.81 -8.71 14.79
C GLU A 92 26.63 -7.85 15.31
N GLY A 93 26.15 -8.07 16.54
CA GLY A 93 25.12 -7.25 17.17
C GLY A 93 23.87 -8.02 17.61
N VAL A 94 22.84 -7.28 18.04
CA VAL A 94 21.56 -7.79 18.52
C VAL A 94 20.78 -8.36 17.33
N GLN A 95 20.85 -9.67 17.13
CA GLN A 95 20.12 -10.35 16.07
C GLN A 95 18.67 -10.59 16.51
N TRP A 96 17.73 -10.20 15.65
CA TRP A 96 16.30 -10.51 15.79
C TRP A 96 16.13 -12.03 15.85
N SER A 97 15.10 -12.51 16.57
CA SER A 97 14.86 -13.95 16.65
C SER A 97 14.54 -14.50 15.26
N ARG A 98 15.09 -15.68 14.91
CA ARG A 98 14.90 -16.34 13.60
C ARG A 98 13.43 -16.48 13.21
N GLU A 99 12.55 -16.69 14.19
CA GLU A 99 11.09 -16.74 13.98
C GLU A 99 10.52 -15.40 13.50
N GLN A 100 11.02 -14.27 14.01
CA GLN A 100 10.59 -12.93 13.60
C GLN A 100 11.15 -12.53 12.23
N GLU A 101 12.38 -12.93 11.91
CA GLU A 101 12.97 -12.69 10.59
C GLU A 101 12.27 -13.54 9.52
N GLU A 102 11.95 -14.81 9.82
CA GLU A 102 11.17 -15.69 8.95
C GLU A 102 9.71 -15.19 8.80
N GLU A 103 9.08 -14.69 9.86
CA GLU A 103 7.71 -14.15 9.81
C GLU A 103 7.64 -12.82 9.04
N ILE A 104 8.62 -11.91 9.23
CA ILE A 104 8.70 -10.66 8.45
C ILE A 104 9.03 -10.95 6.99
N ALA A 105 9.99 -11.82 6.69
CA ALA A 105 10.33 -12.19 5.32
C ALA A 105 9.16 -12.89 4.61
N ARG A 106 8.41 -13.72 5.32
CA ARG A 106 7.22 -14.41 4.79
C ARG A 106 6.06 -13.44 4.54
N VAL A 107 5.72 -12.59 5.50
CA VAL A 107 4.61 -11.62 5.34
C VAL A 107 4.95 -10.57 4.28
N THR A 108 6.20 -10.10 4.24
CA THR A 108 6.65 -9.16 3.20
C THR A 108 6.69 -9.85 1.84
N GLY A 109 7.19 -11.09 1.75
CA GLY A 109 7.23 -11.86 0.50
C GLY A 109 5.84 -12.23 -0.04
N GLU A 110 4.89 -12.58 0.82
CA GLU A 110 3.52 -12.94 0.43
C GLU A 110 2.71 -11.73 -0.05
N ILE A 111 2.82 -10.56 0.62
CA ILE A 111 2.13 -9.33 0.20
C ILE A 111 2.72 -8.79 -1.11
N THR A 112 4.06 -8.69 -1.18
CA THR A 112 4.72 -8.18 -2.40
C THR A 112 4.54 -9.14 -3.57
N GLY A 113 4.51 -10.45 -3.32
CA GLY A 113 4.27 -11.46 -4.36
C GLY A 113 2.85 -11.39 -4.93
N ALA A 114 1.84 -11.27 -4.06
CA ALA A 114 0.45 -11.18 -4.49
C ALA A 114 0.14 -9.89 -5.27
N GLU A 115 0.68 -8.75 -4.83
CA GLU A 115 0.54 -7.47 -5.54
C GLU A 115 1.23 -7.51 -6.91
N VAL A 116 2.44 -8.06 -6.99
CA VAL A 116 3.17 -8.22 -8.27
C VAL A 116 2.44 -9.19 -9.19
N GLU A 117 1.92 -10.31 -8.69
CA GLU A 117 1.16 -11.26 -9.51
C GLU A 117 -0.13 -10.63 -10.06
N ALA A 118 -0.83 -9.81 -9.25
CA ALA A 118 -1.99 -9.06 -9.70
C ALA A 118 -1.63 -8.08 -10.82
N LEU A 119 -0.54 -7.31 -10.66
CA LEU A 119 -0.04 -6.39 -11.69
C LEU A 119 0.36 -7.12 -12.98
N VAL A 120 1.11 -8.23 -12.87
CA VAL A 120 1.51 -9.04 -14.02
C VAL A 120 0.29 -9.60 -14.73
N ARG A 121 -0.74 -10.04 -14.00
CA ARG A 121 -1.99 -10.55 -14.58
C ARG A 121 -2.76 -9.46 -15.32
N GLN A 122 -2.85 -8.26 -14.74
CA GLN A 122 -3.50 -7.11 -15.37
C GLN A 122 -2.77 -6.71 -16.67
N GLU A 123 -1.44 -6.67 -16.63
CA GLU A 123 -0.63 -6.32 -17.79
C GLU A 123 -0.67 -7.40 -18.87
N ALA A 124 -0.62 -8.67 -18.48
CA ALA A 124 -0.80 -9.79 -19.40
C ALA A 124 -2.18 -9.76 -20.09
N LEU A 125 -3.24 -9.38 -19.37
CA LEU A 125 -4.57 -9.18 -19.94
C LEU A 125 -4.54 -8.05 -20.98
N ARG A 126 -4.00 -6.87 -20.64
CA ARG A 126 -3.89 -5.74 -21.59
C ARG A 126 -3.14 -6.12 -22.86
N TRP A 127 -1.97 -6.76 -22.75
CA TRP A 127 -1.22 -7.23 -23.91
C TRP A 127 -1.98 -8.29 -24.71
N SER A 128 -2.71 -9.19 -24.05
CA SER A 128 -3.53 -10.19 -24.75
C SER A 128 -4.66 -9.53 -25.57
N LEU A 129 -5.26 -8.46 -25.05
CA LEU A 129 -6.30 -7.68 -25.74
C LEU A 129 -5.71 -6.91 -26.92
N ILE A 130 -4.59 -6.20 -26.73
CA ILE A 130 -3.88 -5.54 -27.84
C ILE A 130 -3.52 -6.56 -28.92
N HIS A 131 -2.97 -7.71 -28.53
CA HIS A 131 -2.59 -8.74 -29.50
C HIS A 131 -3.81 -9.33 -30.22
N ARG A 132 -4.96 -9.43 -29.56
CA ARG A 132 -6.24 -9.82 -30.18
C ARG A 132 -6.66 -8.79 -31.22
N TRP A 133 -6.57 -7.48 -30.92
CA TRP A 133 -6.88 -6.39 -31.84
C TRP A 133 -5.91 -6.31 -33.03
N LEU A 134 -4.61 -6.53 -32.81
CA LEU A 134 -3.62 -6.60 -33.88
C LEU A 134 -3.83 -7.81 -34.81
N ARG A 135 -4.31 -8.94 -34.27
CA ARG A 135 -4.70 -10.12 -35.07
C ARG A 135 -6.11 -10.00 -35.64
N PHE A 136 -6.84 -8.94 -35.30
CA PHE A 136 -8.16 -8.64 -35.84
C PHE A 136 -8.02 -8.08 -37.26
N ASP A 137 -7.22 -8.75 -38.08
CA ASP A 137 -6.87 -8.36 -39.42
C ASP A 137 -7.65 -9.28 -40.37
N GLY A 138 -8.71 -8.74 -41.00
CA GLY A 138 -9.29 -9.38 -42.18
C GLY A 138 -10.77 -9.75 -42.21
N ARG A 139 -11.68 -9.08 -41.48
CA ARG A 139 -13.11 -9.13 -41.84
C ARG A 139 -13.74 -7.74 -41.75
N LYS A 140 -14.56 -7.38 -42.75
CA LYS A 140 -15.39 -6.16 -42.75
C LYS A 140 -16.17 -5.95 -41.44
N GLU A 141 -16.43 -7.03 -40.70
CA GLU A 141 -17.03 -7.05 -39.37
C GLU A 141 -16.22 -6.24 -38.34
N ALA A 142 -14.89 -6.27 -38.40
CA ALA A 142 -13.95 -5.57 -37.51
C ALA A 142 -14.05 -4.05 -37.53
N ALA A 143 -14.32 -3.51 -38.72
CA ALA A 143 -14.40 -2.08 -38.95
C ALA A 143 -15.85 -1.57 -38.92
N SER A 144 -16.82 -2.48 -38.95
CA SER A 144 -18.25 -2.18 -38.91
C SER A 144 -18.72 -1.86 -37.48
N VAL A 145 -20.03 -1.71 -37.33
CA VAL A 145 -20.72 -1.60 -36.04
C VAL A 145 -20.30 -2.68 -35.03
N ALA A 146 -20.06 -3.91 -35.52
CA ALA A 146 -19.60 -4.99 -34.66
C ALA A 146 -18.23 -4.70 -34.04
N GLY A 147 -17.37 -3.99 -34.77
CA GLY A 147 -16.08 -3.48 -34.31
C GLY A 147 -16.21 -2.43 -33.22
N LEU A 148 -17.07 -1.42 -33.40
CA LEU A 148 -17.30 -0.41 -32.36
C LEU A 148 -17.85 -1.05 -31.08
N ARG A 149 -18.79 -1.99 -31.22
CA ARG A 149 -19.31 -2.77 -30.10
C ARG A 149 -18.20 -3.59 -29.42
N GLU A 150 -17.33 -4.23 -30.20
CA GLU A 150 -16.21 -5.00 -29.65
C GLU A 150 -15.20 -4.10 -28.92
N LEU A 151 -14.96 -2.88 -29.42
CA LEU A 151 -14.09 -1.90 -28.76
C LEU A 151 -14.66 -1.49 -27.40
N ILE A 152 -15.94 -1.10 -27.38
CA ILE A 152 -16.64 -0.73 -26.15
C ILE A 152 -16.66 -1.91 -25.16
N ALA A 153 -16.85 -3.14 -25.64
CA ALA A 153 -16.79 -4.34 -24.81
C ALA A 153 -15.37 -4.58 -24.28
N THR A 154 -14.34 -4.46 -25.12
CA THR A 154 -12.93 -4.63 -24.73
C THR A 154 -12.54 -3.64 -23.63
N ILE A 155 -12.92 -2.37 -23.78
CA ILE A 155 -12.67 -1.35 -22.76
C ILE A 155 -13.41 -1.72 -21.47
N GLY A 156 -14.69 -2.12 -21.55
CA GLY A 156 -15.45 -2.54 -20.38
C GLY A 156 -14.98 -3.85 -19.71
N GLU A 157 -14.22 -4.70 -20.41
CA GLU A 157 -13.55 -5.88 -19.84
C GLU A 157 -12.25 -5.52 -19.14
N ALA A 158 -11.47 -4.59 -19.72
CA ALA A 158 -10.23 -4.11 -19.13
C ALA A 158 -10.48 -3.24 -17.89
N PHE A 159 -11.61 -2.55 -17.86
CA PHE A 159 -12.04 -1.63 -16.80
C PHE A 159 -13.40 -2.10 -16.25
N PRO A 160 -13.38 -3.10 -15.33
CA PRO A 160 -14.59 -3.75 -14.85
C PRO A 160 -15.46 -2.85 -13.95
N ASP A 161 -14.87 -1.90 -13.24
CA ASP A 161 -15.52 -1.12 -12.18
C ASP A 161 -15.85 0.32 -12.62
N GLU A 162 -15.38 0.70 -13.81
CA GLU A 162 -15.46 2.03 -14.38
C GLU A 162 -16.66 2.19 -15.33
N HIS A 163 -17.13 3.43 -15.46
CA HIS A 163 -18.20 3.79 -16.39
C HIS A 163 -17.64 4.34 -17.69
N LEU A 164 -18.20 3.94 -18.82
CA LEU A 164 -17.79 4.39 -20.14
C LEU A 164 -18.90 5.25 -20.74
N SER A 165 -18.59 6.46 -21.14
CA SER A 165 -19.45 7.30 -21.97
C SER A 165 -18.87 7.38 -23.38
N VAL A 166 -19.70 7.13 -24.39
CA VAL A 166 -19.29 7.32 -25.79
C VAL A 166 -20.18 8.38 -26.44
N LEU A 167 -19.56 9.43 -26.96
CA LEU A 167 -20.24 10.50 -27.69
C LEU A 167 -19.88 10.42 -29.17
N TRP A 168 -20.90 10.61 -30.00
CA TRP A 168 -20.80 10.80 -31.43
C TRP A 168 -20.99 12.27 -31.76
N GLN A 169 -20.01 12.87 -32.43
CA GLN A 169 -20.09 14.21 -32.99
C GLN A 169 -20.45 14.14 -34.46
N GLN A 170 -21.48 14.88 -34.85
CA GLN A 170 -21.87 15.10 -36.24
C GLN A 170 -22.05 16.60 -36.49
N GLY A 171 -21.09 17.22 -37.17
CA GLY A 171 -21.00 18.68 -37.28
C GLY A 171 -20.84 19.33 -35.90
N ASP A 172 -21.78 20.20 -35.55
CA ASP A 172 -21.84 20.88 -34.25
C ASP A 172 -22.69 20.14 -33.21
N GLU A 173 -23.34 19.04 -33.59
CA GLU A 173 -24.22 18.27 -32.72
C GLU A 173 -23.49 17.10 -32.06
N PHE A 174 -23.83 16.84 -30.79
CA PHE A 174 -23.26 15.75 -30.00
C PHE A 174 -24.36 14.84 -29.49
N TYR A 175 -24.21 13.55 -29.78
CA TYR A 175 -25.13 12.50 -29.42
C TYR A 175 -24.43 11.51 -28.50
N PHE A 176 -25.08 11.09 -27.43
CA PHE A 176 -24.64 9.96 -26.63
C PHE A 176 -25.02 8.65 -27.34
N LEU A 177 -24.07 7.74 -27.48
CA LEU A 177 -24.35 6.40 -27.98
C LEU A 177 -24.85 5.53 -26.84
N ARG A 178 -26.01 4.90 -27.02
CA ARG A 178 -26.56 3.92 -26.08
C ARG A 178 -26.78 2.59 -26.78
N HIS A 179 -26.56 1.49 -26.05
CA HIS A 179 -26.86 0.15 -26.55
C HIS A 179 -27.51 -0.71 -25.45
N PRO A 180 -28.68 -1.35 -25.69
CA PRO A 180 -29.42 -2.10 -24.66
C PRO A 180 -28.63 -3.23 -23.99
N LEU A 181 -27.71 -3.86 -24.73
CA LEU A 181 -26.85 -4.95 -24.23
C LEU A 181 -25.53 -4.47 -23.60
N MET A 182 -25.31 -3.16 -23.48
CA MET A 182 -24.07 -2.60 -22.94
C MET A 182 -24.39 -1.70 -21.73
N PRO A 183 -24.71 -2.28 -20.56
CA PRO A 183 -25.17 -1.52 -19.40
C PRO A 183 -24.11 -0.57 -18.82
N LYS A 184 -22.83 -0.79 -19.14
CA LYS A 184 -21.71 0.08 -18.75
C LYS A 184 -21.60 1.36 -19.59
N LEU A 185 -22.33 1.43 -20.70
CA LEU A 185 -22.41 2.61 -21.53
C LEU A 185 -23.42 3.58 -20.89
N VAL A 186 -22.91 4.47 -20.06
CA VAL A 186 -23.71 5.39 -19.23
C VAL A 186 -23.52 6.81 -19.75
N PRO A 187 -24.55 7.67 -19.77
CA PRO A 187 -24.37 9.07 -20.15
C PRO A 187 -23.44 9.79 -19.16
N PRO A 188 -22.64 10.76 -19.63
CA PRO A 188 -21.67 11.44 -18.79
C PRO A 188 -22.36 12.12 -17.60
N HIS A 189 -21.96 11.77 -16.38
CA HIS A 189 -22.53 12.34 -15.16
C HIS A 189 -21.68 13.52 -14.66
N ARG A 190 -22.33 14.65 -14.35
CA ARG A 190 -21.64 15.90 -13.95
C ARG A 190 -20.79 15.79 -12.67
N ALA A 191 -20.90 14.70 -11.92
CA ALA A 191 -20.27 14.53 -10.61
C ALA A 191 -19.03 13.61 -10.62
N GLU A 192 -18.65 13.06 -11.78
CA GLU A 192 -17.48 12.17 -11.89
C GLU A 192 -16.20 13.01 -11.97
N ALA A 193 -15.27 12.72 -11.05
CA ALA A 193 -14.19 13.63 -10.65
C ALA A 193 -13.03 13.71 -11.65
N GLU A 194 -12.75 12.64 -12.39
CA GLU A 194 -11.75 12.61 -13.45
C GLU A 194 -12.21 11.66 -14.56
N ALA A 195 -12.06 12.11 -15.81
CA ALA A 195 -12.43 11.34 -16.99
C ALA A 195 -11.24 11.29 -17.96
N LEU A 196 -10.84 10.07 -18.34
CA LEU A 196 -9.90 9.86 -19.42
C LEU A 196 -10.64 9.94 -20.75
N GLY A 197 -10.33 10.97 -21.53
CA GLY A 197 -11.01 11.27 -22.79
C GLY A 197 -10.14 10.97 -24.02
N VAL A 198 -10.63 10.14 -24.94
CA VAL A 198 -9.97 9.89 -26.24
C VAL A 198 -10.91 10.29 -27.38
N LYS A 199 -10.40 11.12 -28.31
CA LYS A 199 -11.11 11.54 -29.52
C LYS A 199 -10.57 10.82 -30.75
N LEU A 200 -11.44 10.10 -31.44
CA LEU A 200 -11.20 9.51 -32.76
C LEU A 200 -11.90 10.33 -33.84
N SER A 201 -11.12 10.97 -34.71
CA SER A 201 -11.66 11.82 -35.78
C SER A 201 -11.76 11.04 -37.09
N PHE A 202 -12.93 11.06 -37.73
CA PHE A 202 -13.20 10.44 -39.04
C PHE A 202 -13.36 11.48 -40.15
N GLY A 203 -13.00 12.74 -39.87
CA GLY A 203 -13.12 13.87 -40.79
C GLY A 203 -13.31 15.18 -40.02
N PRO A 204 -13.59 16.28 -40.72
CA PRO A 204 -13.83 17.59 -40.09
C PRO A 204 -15.13 17.65 -39.29
N GLU A 205 -16.13 16.87 -39.68
CA GLU A 205 -17.49 16.93 -39.11
C GLU A 205 -17.90 15.66 -38.36
N ALA A 206 -16.99 14.69 -38.20
CA ALA A 206 -17.34 13.39 -37.62
C ALA A 206 -16.26 12.92 -36.65
N ALA A 207 -16.64 12.69 -35.39
CA ALA A 207 -15.72 12.16 -34.38
C ALA A 207 -16.44 11.30 -33.33
N LEU A 208 -15.75 10.27 -32.84
CA LEU A 208 -16.12 9.52 -31.65
C LEU A 208 -15.29 10.00 -30.46
N TYR A 209 -15.94 10.19 -29.34
CA TYR A 209 -15.29 10.50 -28.07
C TYR A 209 -15.58 9.38 -27.09
N PHE A 210 -14.53 8.83 -26.49
CA PHE A 210 -14.60 7.84 -25.43
C PHE A 210 -14.19 8.51 -24.14
N TYR A 211 -15.04 8.47 -23.13
CA TYR A 211 -14.75 8.97 -21.79
C TYR A 211 -14.87 7.82 -20.80
N LEU A 212 -13.76 7.47 -20.17
CA LEU A 212 -13.74 6.52 -19.07
C LEU A 212 -13.77 7.29 -17.76
N HIS A 213 -14.73 6.98 -16.90
CA HIS A 213 -14.97 7.67 -15.65
C HIS A 213 -14.58 6.77 -14.49
N THR A 214 -13.77 7.30 -13.58
CA THR A 214 -13.37 6.62 -12.35
C THR A 214 -14.03 7.27 -11.14
N THR A 215 -14.33 6.42 -10.14
CA THR A 215 -14.77 6.86 -8.81
C THR A 215 -13.60 6.90 -7.82
N GLU A 216 -12.42 6.43 -8.23
CA GLU A 216 -11.23 6.39 -7.40
C GLU A 216 -10.52 7.76 -7.36
N PRO A 217 -10.02 8.19 -6.18
CA PRO A 217 -9.35 9.48 -6.04
C PRO A 217 -7.94 9.51 -6.64
N VAL A 218 -7.38 8.36 -7.01
CA VAL A 218 -6.03 8.23 -7.59
C VAL A 218 -6.04 8.50 -9.10
N GLY A 219 -7.21 8.41 -9.75
CA GLY A 219 -7.33 8.63 -11.19
C GLY A 219 -6.83 7.43 -12.01
N PHE A 220 -6.64 7.65 -13.32
CA PHE A 220 -6.06 6.66 -14.24
C PHE A 220 -4.53 6.73 -14.22
N SER A 221 -3.87 5.56 -14.36
CA SER A 221 -2.42 5.55 -14.53
C SER A 221 -2.02 5.87 -15.97
N THR A 222 -0.77 6.30 -16.19
CA THR A 222 -0.27 6.55 -17.56
C THR A 222 -0.33 5.29 -18.45
N ILE A 223 -0.23 4.09 -17.86
CA ILE A 223 -0.33 2.83 -18.59
C ILE A 223 -1.79 2.60 -19.05
N ASP A 224 -2.78 2.98 -18.25
CA ASP A 224 -4.19 2.93 -18.63
C ASP A 224 -4.48 3.87 -19.80
N GLU A 225 -3.94 5.08 -19.74
CA GLU A 225 -4.06 6.07 -20.82
C GLU A 225 -3.46 5.54 -22.13
N GLU A 226 -2.23 5.04 -22.09
CA GLU A 226 -1.56 4.46 -23.26
C GLU A 226 -2.32 3.25 -23.82
N PHE A 227 -2.82 2.38 -22.96
CA PHE A 227 -3.59 1.20 -23.37
C PHE A 227 -4.86 1.59 -24.14
N ILE A 228 -5.66 2.54 -23.63
CA ILE A 228 -6.87 3.00 -24.32
C ILE A 228 -6.50 3.72 -25.62
N LEU A 229 -5.48 4.57 -25.62
CA LEU A 229 -5.00 5.26 -26.82
C LEU A 229 -4.59 4.26 -27.91
N ILE A 230 -3.85 3.20 -27.55
CA ILE A 230 -3.44 2.16 -28.50
C ILE A 230 -4.67 1.45 -29.07
N LEU A 231 -5.63 1.05 -28.24
CA LEU A 231 -6.85 0.38 -28.71
C LEU A 231 -7.67 1.27 -29.65
N CYS A 232 -7.88 2.53 -29.27
CA CYS A 232 -8.61 3.50 -30.08
C CYS A 232 -7.88 3.78 -31.41
N GLU A 233 -6.56 3.91 -31.41
CA GLU A 233 -5.74 4.11 -32.61
C GLU A 233 -5.81 2.88 -33.54
N LEU A 234 -5.70 1.66 -32.99
CA LEU A 234 -5.85 0.43 -33.77
C LEU A 234 -7.23 0.35 -34.42
N PHE A 235 -8.28 0.62 -33.65
CA PHE A 235 -9.64 0.67 -34.18
C PHE A 235 -9.80 1.74 -35.27
N GLY A 236 -9.30 2.96 -35.04
CA GLY A 236 -9.35 4.05 -36.02
C GLY A 236 -8.69 3.67 -37.34
N ARG A 237 -7.53 3.01 -37.30
CA ARG A 237 -6.85 2.49 -38.50
C ARG A 237 -7.67 1.42 -39.21
N LEU A 238 -8.31 0.51 -38.48
CA LEU A 238 -9.17 -0.52 -39.07
C LEU A 238 -10.38 0.09 -39.78
N VAL A 239 -11.03 1.08 -39.16
CA VAL A 239 -12.16 1.81 -39.75
C VAL A 239 -11.74 2.53 -41.03
N GLN A 240 -10.62 3.25 -41.01
CA GLN A 240 -10.09 3.96 -42.17
C GLN A 240 -9.70 3.00 -43.30
N ALA A 241 -9.00 1.91 -42.99
CA ALA A 241 -8.56 0.92 -43.98
C ALA A 241 -9.74 0.20 -44.66
N ALA A 242 -10.82 -0.05 -43.92
CA ALA A 242 -12.03 -0.68 -44.46
C ALA A 242 -12.97 0.31 -45.17
N GLY A 243 -12.74 1.62 -45.06
CA GLY A 243 -13.58 2.65 -45.66
C GLY A 243 -14.99 2.69 -45.06
N VAL A 244 -15.14 2.33 -43.79
CA VAL A 244 -16.45 2.30 -43.13
C VAL A 244 -16.95 3.72 -42.91
N THR A 245 -18.21 3.95 -43.26
CA THR A 245 -18.82 5.27 -43.15
C THR A 245 -19.22 5.59 -41.71
N PRO A 246 -19.25 6.87 -41.33
CA PRO A 246 -19.82 7.33 -40.06
C PRO A 246 -21.19 6.75 -39.72
N ALA A 247 -22.09 6.68 -40.71
CA ALA A 247 -23.44 6.13 -40.55
C ALA A 247 -23.42 4.62 -40.29
N GLU A 248 -22.49 3.90 -40.91
CA GLU A 248 -22.29 2.48 -40.62
C GLU A 248 -21.74 2.27 -39.22
N LEU A 249 -20.92 3.15 -38.65
CA LEU A 249 -20.40 2.94 -37.28
C LEU A 249 -21.49 2.99 -36.20
N THR A 250 -22.46 3.89 -36.36
CA THR A 250 -23.48 4.18 -35.35
C THR A 250 -24.79 3.40 -35.55
N ALA A 251 -24.92 2.62 -36.62
CA ALA A 251 -26.20 2.03 -37.05
C ALA A 251 -26.93 1.13 -36.04
N TYR A 252 -26.23 0.52 -35.07
CA TYR A 252 -26.86 -0.32 -34.02
C TYR A 252 -26.89 0.35 -32.65
N PHE A 253 -26.48 1.62 -32.56
CA PHE A 253 -26.55 2.40 -31.35
C PHE A 253 -27.74 3.35 -31.42
N GLU A 254 -28.42 3.51 -30.29
CA GLU A 254 -29.40 4.57 -30.12
C GLU A 254 -28.63 5.88 -29.91
N LEU A 255 -28.86 6.85 -30.80
CA LEU A 255 -28.37 8.22 -30.64
C LEU A 255 -29.32 8.97 -29.72
N VAL A 256 -28.85 9.32 -28.53
CA VAL A 256 -29.62 10.08 -27.54
C VAL A 256 -29.02 11.48 -27.44
N ASP A 257 -29.84 12.52 -27.51
CA ASP A 257 -29.37 13.89 -27.34
C ASP A 257 -28.60 14.01 -26.02
N ASN A 258 -27.38 14.54 -26.10
CA ASN A 258 -26.57 14.67 -24.91
C ASN A 258 -27.12 15.81 -24.02
N PRO A 259 -27.59 15.53 -22.79
CA PRO A 259 -28.15 16.56 -21.90
C PRO A 259 -27.12 17.58 -21.39
N THR A 260 -25.84 17.43 -21.76
CA THR A 260 -24.74 18.32 -21.35
C THR A 260 -24.24 19.26 -22.45
N VAL A 261 -24.86 19.26 -23.64
CA VAL A 261 -24.52 20.19 -24.74
C VAL A 261 -24.79 21.64 -24.28
N GLY A 262 -23.72 22.33 -23.87
CA GLY A 262 -23.77 23.70 -23.36
C GLY A 262 -22.70 24.06 -22.32
N SER A 263 -21.99 23.09 -21.71
CA SER A 263 -20.91 23.41 -20.77
C SER A 263 -19.59 22.77 -21.17
N GLY A 264 -18.82 23.51 -21.98
CA GLY A 264 -17.36 23.44 -22.08
C GLY A 264 -16.74 22.04 -22.05
N ILE A 265 -16.64 21.42 -23.22
CA ILE A 265 -15.51 20.53 -23.49
C ILE A 265 -14.27 21.44 -23.43
N LYS A 266 -13.52 21.37 -22.33
CA LYS A 266 -12.21 21.99 -22.19
C LYS A 266 -11.13 20.95 -22.43
#